data_AF-Q7Y0X4-F1
#
_entry.id   AF-Q7Y0X4-F1
#
_cell.length_a   1.000
_cell.length_b   1.000
_cell.length_c   1.000
_cell.angle_alpha   90.00
_cell.angle_beta   90.00
_cell.angle_gamma   90.00
#
_symmetry.space_group_name_H-M   'P 1'
#
loop_
_entity.id
_entity.type
_entity.pdbx_description
1 polymer ?
#
loop_
_entity_poly.entity_id
_entity_poly.type
_entity_poly.pdbx_seq_one_letter_code
_entity_poly.pdbx_strand_id
1 'polypeptide(L)'
;MEIDTVEAYTRKMQGENLESCSLQELHGLEMQMEKSLSSIRLQKASKWSQCAIYVVAVQKKLMDKISQLQQQEKILSEENALLLDQGKVQHAPIGAPAREMNQNQHVQDIDVDTELVIGRR
;
A
#
# COMPACT_ATOMS: atom_id res chain seq x y z
N MET A 1 -9.90 -40.93 19.92
CA MET A 1 -11.26 -41.28 19.48
C MET A 1 -11.96 -40.10 18.82
N GLU A 2 -12.15 -38.94 19.47
CA GLU A 2 -12.80 -37.79 18.81
C GLU A 2 -11.99 -37.18 17.65
N ILE A 3 -10.67 -37.20 17.74
CA ILE A 3 -9.78 -36.71 16.67
C ILE A 3 -9.86 -37.66 15.46
N ASP A 4 -9.78 -38.97 15.69
CA ASP A 4 -9.80 -39.99 14.64
C ASP A 4 -11.10 -39.96 13.80
N THR A 5 -12.24 -39.69 14.45
CA THR A 5 -13.53 -39.58 13.76
C THR A 5 -13.62 -38.32 12.92
N VAL A 6 -13.10 -37.18 13.42
CA VAL A 6 -13.01 -35.93 12.65
C VAL A 6 -12.09 -36.11 11.45
N GLU A 7 -10.91 -36.69 11.63
CA GLU A 7 -9.96 -36.94 10.52
C GLU A 7 -10.53 -37.89 9.47
N ALA A 8 -11.21 -38.96 9.89
CA ALA A 8 -11.90 -39.86 8.97
C ALA A 8 -12.98 -39.13 8.17
N TYR A 9 -13.74 -38.24 8.81
CA TYR A 9 -14.75 -37.41 8.15
C TYR A 9 -14.13 -36.35 7.21
N THR A 10 -13.02 -35.72 7.60
CA THR A 10 -12.28 -34.77 6.76
C THR A 10 -11.79 -35.43 5.48
N ARG A 11 -11.25 -36.65 5.56
CA ARG A 11 -10.86 -37.44 4.38
C ARG A 11 -12.05 -37.67 3.44
N LYS A 12 -13.22 -38.03 3.98
CA LYS A 12 -14.46 -38.16 3.19
C LYS A 12 -14.87 -36.84 2.52
N MET A 13 -14.83 -35.71 3.24
CA MET A 13 -15.08 -34.37 2.68
C MET A 13 -14.07 -33.95 1.61
N GLN A 14 -12.88 -34.56 1.59
CA GLN A 14 -11.85 -34.36 0.56
C GLN A 14 -11.99 -35.32 -0.62
N GLY A 15 -12.98 -36.24 -0.58
CA GLY A 15 -13.22 -37.22 -1.63
C GLY A 15 -12.47 -38.54 -1.45
N GLU A 16 -11.86 -38.77 -0.29
CA GLU A 16 -11.11 -39.99 0.03
C GLU A 16 -11.96 -40.99 0.84
N ASN A 17 -11.65 -42.29 0.74
CA ASN A 17 -12.29 -43.38 1.51
C ASN A 17 -13.83 -43.46 1.40
N LEU A 18 -14.37 -43.06 0.24
CA LEU A 18 -15.80 -43.04 -0.05
C LEU A 18 -16.42 -44.42 -0.28
N GLU A 19 -15.60 -45.46 -0.48
CA GLU A 19 -16.05 -46.84 -0.69
C GLU A 19 -16.89 -47.38 0.49
N SER A 20 -16.64 -46.85 1.68
CA SER A 20 -17.36 -47.19 2.91
C SER A 20 -18.67 -46.41 3.11
N CYS A 21 -18.93 -45.39 2.29
CA CYS A 21 -20.10 -44.53 2.42
C CYS A 21 -21.33 -45.12 1.75
N SER A 22 -22.46 -45.05 2.43
CA SER A 22 -23.77 -45.27 1.83
C SER A 22 -24.12 -44.15 0.84
N LEU A 23 -25.09 -44.41 -0.04
CA LEU A 23 -25.59 -43.41 -1.00
C LEU A 23 -26.14 -42.16 -0.30
N GLN A 24 -26.82 -42.34 0.83
CA GLN A 24 -27.35 -41.21 1.62
C GLN A 24 -26.24 -40.36 2.22
N GLU A 25 -25.17 -40.98 2.74
CA GLU A 25 -24.00 -40.25 3.25
C GLU A 25 -23.29 -39.49 2.14
N LEU A 26 -23.10 -40.11 0.97
CA LEU A 26 -22.50 -39.44 -0.20
C LEU A 26 -23.32 -38.21 -0.62
N HIS A 27 -24.64 -38.34 -0.69
CA HIS A 27 -25.51 -37.22 -1.02
C HIS A 27 -25.44 -36.10 0.04
N GLY A 28 -25.36 -36.45 1.33
CA GLY A 28 -25.16 -35.48 2.40
C GLY A 28 -23.83 -34.73 2.29
N LEU A 29 -22.73 -35.44 1.99
CA LEU A 29 -21.42 -34.85 1.76
C LEU A 29 -21.44 -33.90 0.55
N GLU A 30 -22.06 -34.32 -0.56
CA GLU A 30 -22.22 -33.50 -1.76
C GLU A 30 -22.94 -32.18 -1.45
N MET A 31 -24.10 -32.24 -0.80
CA MET A 31 -24.86 -31.04 -0.43
C MET A 31 -24.05 -30.09 0.46
N GLN A 32 -23.29 -30.64 1.41
CA GLN A 32 -22.47 -29.85 2.31
C GLN A 32 -21.29 -29.18 1.58
N MET A 33 -20.65 -29.90 0.65
CA MET A 33 -19.62 -29.34 -0.22
C MET A 33 -20.18 -28.25 -1.13
N GLU A 34 -21.32 -28.48 -1.77
CA GLU A 34 -21.97 -27.50 -2.65
C GLU A 34 -22.29 -26.21 -1.89
N LYS A 35 -22.93 -26.34 -0.72
CA LYS A 35 -23.27 -25.19 0.13
C LYS A 35 -22.03 -24.41 0.57
N SER A 36 -21.01 -25.11 1.09
CA SER A 36 -19.79 -24.46 1.58
C SER A 36 -18.99 -23.81 0.44
N LEU A 37 -18.84 -24.48 -0.70
CA LEU A 37 -18.18 -23.91 -1.88
C LEU A 37 -18.93 -22.70 -2.44
N SER A 38 -20.26 -22.74 -2.47
CA SER A 38 -21.09 -21.61 -2.87
C SER A 38 -20.84 -20.40 -1.97
N SER A 39 -20.87 -20.58 -0.64
CA SER A 39 -20.56 -19.51 0.32
C SER A 39 -19.13 -18.98 0.16
N ILE A 40 -18.12 -19.86 0.02
CA ILE A 40 -16.72 -19.46 -0.17
C ILE A 40 -16.56 -18.65 -1.46
N ARG A 41 -17.15 -19.10 -2.57
CA ARG A 41 -17.10 -18.41 -3.85
C ARG A 41 -17.75 -17.03 -3.77
N LEU A 42 -18.93 -16.93 -3.17
CA LEU A 42 -19.63 -15.66 -2.98
C LEU A 42 -18.80 -14.69 -2.12
N GLN A 43 -18.24 -15.18 -1.00
CA GLN A 43 -17.42 -14.36 -0.12
C GLN A 43 -16.14 -13.88 -0.84
N LYS A 44 -15.48 -14.77 -1.60
CA LYS A 44 -14.28 -14.43 -2.37
C LYS A 44 -14.59 -13.39 -3.44
N ALA A 45 -15.69 -13.55 -4.18
CA ALA A 45 -16.13 -12.60 -5.19
C ALA A 45 -16.45 -11.23 -4.58
N SER A 46 -17.17 -11.19 -3.45
CA SER A 46 -17.48 -9.95 -2.74
C SER A 46 -16.23 -9.22 -2.26
N LYS A 47 -15.30 -9.94 -1.62
CA LYS A 47 -14.02 -9.37 -1.17
C LYS A 47 -13.17 -8.87 -2.34
N TRP A 48 -13.10 -9.64 -3.42
CA TRP A 48 -12.37 -9.25 -4.62
C TRP A 48 -12.93 -7.95 -5.21
N SER A 49 -14.26 -7.85 -5.33
CA SER A 49 -14.94 -6.64 -5.83
C SER A 49 -14.66 -5.43 -4.95
N GLN A 50 -14.74 -5.58 -3.63
CA GLN A 50 -14.39 -4.52 -2.68
C GLN A 50 -12.93 -4.08 -2.78
N CYS A 51 -12.00 -5.03 -2.89
CA CYS A 51 -10.58 -4.73 -3.10
C CYS A 51 -10.36 -3.99 -4.42
N ALA A 52 -11.00 -4.41 -5.50
CA ALA A 52 -10.89 -3.74 -6.80
C ALA A 52 -11.37 -2.28 -6.72
N ILE A 53 -12.52 -2.04 -6.10
CA ILE A 53 -13.06 -0.68 -5.88
C ILE A 53 -12.09 0.16 -5.04
N TYR A 54 -11.57 -0.40 -3.95
CA TYR A 54 -10.62 0.30 -3.08
C TYR A 54 -9.34 0.68 -3.82
N VAL A 55 -8.75 -0.25 -4.57
CA VAL A 55 -7.51 0.00 -5.34
C VAL A 55 -7.73 1.10 -6.37
N VAL A 56 -8.85 1.08 -7.09
CA VAL A 56 -9.19 2.15 -8.07
C VAL A 56 -9.34 3.51 -7.38
N ALA A 57 -10.02 3.56 -6.23
CA ALA A 57 -10.19 4.80 -5.48
C ALA A 57 -8.86 5.37 -4.98
N VAL A 58 -7.97 4.51 -4.45
CA VAL A 58 -6.63 4.91 -3.99
C VAL A 58 -5.79 5.38 -5.18
N GLN A 59 -5.79 4.64 -6.29
CA GLN A 59 -5.06 5.02 -7.50
C GLN A 59 -5.47 6.40 -8.01
N LYS A 60 -6.79 6.68 -8.06
CA LYS A 60 -7.30 7.99 -8.45
C LYS A 60 -6.78 9.10 -7.53
N LYS A 61 -6.88 8.91 -6.20
CA LYS A 61 -6.40 9.90 -5.22
C LYS A 61 -4.90 10.19 -5.37
N LEU A 62 -4.10 9.16 -5.62
CA LEU A 62 -2.66 9.32 -5.84
C LEU A 62 -2.37 10.08 -7.14
N MET A 63 -3.08 9.75 -8.22
CA MET A 63 -2.95 10.43 -9.51
C MET A 63 -3.33 11.92 -9.40
N ASP A 64 -4.42 12.23 -8.72
CA ASP A 64 -4.84 13.61 -8.45
C ASP A 64 -3.75 14.37 -7.68
N LYS A 65 -3.14 13.73 -6.67
CA LYS A 65 -2.06 14.34 -5.89
C LYS A 65 -0.80 14.58 -6.71
N ILE A 66 -0.41 13.63 -7.56
CA ILE A 66 0.73 13.79 -8.47
C ILE A 66 0.50 14.98 -9.41
N SER A 67 -0.69 15.07 -10.01
CA SER A 67 -1.03 16.18 -10.92
C SER A 67 -0.97 17.54 -10.22
N GLN A 68 -1.49 17.63 -8.99
CA GLN A 68 -1.39 18.86 -8.19
C GLN A 68 0.06 19.27 -7.91
N LEU A 69 0.91 18.32 -7.54
CA LEU A 69 2.33 18.58 -7.26
C LEU A 69 3.08 19.04 -8.51
N GLN A 70 2.84 18.40 -9.66
CA GLN A 70 3.44 18.80 -10.93
C GLN A 70 3.04 20.21 -11.34
N GLN A 71 1.78 20.59 -11.13
CA GLN A 71 1.33 21.95 -11.40
C GLN A 71 2.00 22.96 -10.46
N GLN A 72 2.14 22.64 -9.18
CA GLN A 72 2.81 23.50 -8.21
C GLN A 72 4.31 23.64 -8.52
N GLU A 73 4.99 22.56 -8.88
CA GLU A 73 6.39 22.57 -9.31
C GLU A 73 6.58 23.49 -10.52
N LYS A 74 5.69 23.40 -11.51
CA LYS A 74 5.73 24.27 -12.68
C LYS A 74 5.63 25.75 -12.30
N ILE A 75 4.65 26.11 -11.48
CA ILE A 75 4.45 27.51 -11.02
C ILE A 75 5.69 28.01 -10.28
N LEU A 76 6.19 27.23 -9.32
CA LEU A 76 7.37 27.61 -8.54
C LEU A 76 8.63 27.71 -9.41
N SER A 77 8.78 26.85 -10.42
CA SER A 77 9.90 26.93 -11.37
C SER A 77 9.83 28.18 -12.23
N GLU A 78 8.63 28.58 -12.67
CA GLU A 78 8.42 29.82 -13.43
C GLU A 78 8.70 31.06 -12.55
N GLU A 79 8.19 31.09 -11.32
CA GLU A 79 8.45 32.16 -10.35
C GLU A 79 9.94 32.28 -10.01
N ASN A 80 10.62 31.16 -9.75
CA ASN A 80 12.05 31.14 -9.47
C ASN A 80 12.87 31.67 -10.66
N ALA A 81 12.49 31.33 -11.90
CA ALA A 81 13.16 31.86 -13.09
C ALA A 81 13.00 33.39 -13.21
N LEU A 82 11.82 33.91 -12.93
CA LEU A 82 11.55 35.36 -12.91
C LEU A 82 12.35 36.08 -11.83
N LEU A 83 12.40 35.53 -10.62
CA LEU A 83 13.17 36.11 -9.51
C LEU A 83 14.68 36.11 -9.80
N LEU A 84 15.21 35.03 -10.41
CA LEU A 84 16.61 34.98 -10.85
C LEU A 84 16.92 36.03 -11.92
N ASP A 85 16.00 36.29 -12.84
CA ASP A 85 16.16 37.34 -13.85
C ASP A 85 16.17 38.74 -13.21
N GLN A 86 15.24 39.02 -12.29
CA GLN A 86 15.19 40.28 -11.53
C GLN A 86 16.42 40.50 -10.63
N GLY A 87 16.97 39.44 -10.05
CA GLY A 87 18.19 39.49 -9.24
C GLY A 87 19.44 39.81 -10.08
N LYS A 88 19.50 39.35 -11.33
CA LYS A 88 20.58 39.69 -12.28
C LYS A 88 20.54 41.16 -12.73
N VAL A 89 19.34 41.75 -12.82
CA VAL A 89 19.18 43.18 -13.14
C VAL A 89 19.60 44.08 -11.98
N GLN A 90 19.49 43.61 -10.73
CA GLN A 90 19.86 44.39 -9.53
C GLN A 90 21.34 44.28 -9.13
N HIS A 91 22.06 43.25 -9.61
CA HIS A 91 23.49 43.09 -9.39
C HIS A 91 24.27 42.98 -10.71
N ALA A 92 24.38 44.10 -11.43
CA ALA A 92 25.50 44.28 -12.36
C ALA A 92 26.81 44.35 -11.55
N PRO A 93 27.90 43.67 -11.94
CA PRO A 93 29.15 43.72 -11.20
C PRO A 93 29.81 45.10 -11.39
N ILE A 94 29.77 45.93 -10.34
CA ILE A 94 30.76 46.99 -10.15
C ILE A 94 32.04 46.28 -9.70
N GLY A 95 33.11 46.43 -10.48
CA GLY A 95 34.30 45.59 -10.40
C GLY A 95 35.07 45.60 -9.08
N ALA A 96 35.52 44.40 -8.68
CA ALA A 96 36.70 44.00 -7.87
C ALA A 96 36.97 44.65 -6.48
N PRO A 97 37.78 44.03 -5.58
CA PRO A 97 38.42 42.71 -5.61
C PRO A 97 38.01 41.80 -4.42
N ALA A 98 38.50 40.56 -4.47
CA ALA A 98 38.34 39.52 -3.46
C ALA A 98 38.55 40.02 -2.02
N ARG A 99 37.58 39.79 -1.15
CA ARG A 99 37.75 39.79 0.30
C ARG A 99 37.47 38.41 0.83
N GLU A 100 38.52 37.78 1.34
CA GLU A 100 38.47 36.58 2.15
C GLU A 100 37.51 36.80 3.33
N MET A 101 36.52 35.92 3.48
CA MET A 101 35.74 35.80 4.71
C MET A 101 35.89 34.37 5.22
N ASN A 102 36.89 34.22 6.09
CA ASN A 102 37.04 33.11 7.01
C ASN A 102 35.96 33.26 8.10
N GLN A 103 35.00 32.34 8.13
CA GLN A 103 34.24 32.02 9.35
C GLN A 103 34.05 30.51 9.44
N ASN A 104 35.04 29.86 10.06
CA ASN A 104 34.83 28.61 10.77
C ASN A 104 33.70 28.79 11.80
N GLN A 105 32.67 27.93 11.77
CA GLN A 105 32.10 27.29 12.96
C GLN A 105 31.01 26.28 12.59
N HIS A 106 31.40 25.01 12.58
CA HIS A 106 30.71 23.89 13.21
C HIS A 106 29.21 23.72 12.91
N VAL A 107 28.91 23.03 11.81
CA VAL A 107 27.64 22.29 11.68
C VAL A 107 27.76 21.07 12.60
N GLN A 108 27.18 21.14 13.80
CA GLN A 108 26.88 19.92 14.55
C GLN A 108 25.74 19.22 13.81
N ASP A 109 26.07 18.08 13.23
CA ASP A 109 25.11 17.12 12.73
C ASP A 109 24.36 16.57 13.96
N ILE A 110 23.17 17.10 14.22
CA ILE A 110 22.31 16.61 15.30
C ILE A 110 21.54 15.43 14.73
N ASP A 111 22.08 14.23 14.98
CA ASP A 111 21.39 12.97 14.76
C ASP A 111 20.25 12.86 15.79
N VAL A 112 19.02 12.95 15.31
CA VAL A 112 17.82 12.78 16.14
C VAL A 112 17.27 11.38 15.90
N ASP A 113 17.66 10.45 16.77
CA ASP A 113 17.05 9.14 16.88
C ASP A 113 15.60 9.28 17.38
N THR A 114 14.64 9.05 16.49
CA THR A 114 13.23 8.93 16.87
C THR A 114 12.86 7.46 17.02
N GLU A 115 12.51 7.03 18.24
CA GLU A 115 12.01 5.67 18.49
C GLU A 115 10.59 5.48 17.95
N LEU A 116 10.39 4.42 17.15
CA LEU A 116 9.08 4.02 16.63
C LEU A 116 8.33 3.14 17.66
N VAL A 117 7.36 3.71 18.36
CA VAL A 117 6.49 2.95 19.26
C VAL A 117 5.27 2.41 18.50
N ILE A 118 5.28 1.11 18.18
CA ILE A 118 4.10 0.42 17.65
C ILE A 118 3.32 -0.19 18.82
N GLY A 119 2.28 0.51 19.28
CA GLY A 119 1.34 -0.03 20.26
C GLY A 119 0.31 -0.97 19.61
N ARG A 120 0.11 -2.15 20.20
CA ARG A 120 -1.12 -2.96 20.02
C ARG A 120 -2.09 -2.59 21.14
N ARG A 121 -3.30 -2.16 20.79
CA ARG A 121 -4.49 -2.27 21.65
C ARG A 121 -5.35 -3.39 21.09
#